data_AF-A0A2E2B8N3-F1
#
_entry.id   AF-A0A2E2B8N3-F1
#
_cell.length_a   1.000
_cell.length_b   1.000
_cell.length_c   1.000
_cell.angle_alpha   90.00
_cell.angle_beta   90.00
_cell.angle_gamma   90.00
#
_symmetry.space_group_name_H-M   'P 1'
#
loop_
_entity.id
_entity.type
_entity.pdbx_description
1 polymer ?
#
loop_
_entity_poly.entity_id
_entity_poly.type
_entity_poly.pdbx_seq_one_letter_code
_entity_poly.pdbx_strand_id
1 'polypeptide(L)'
;MGLMLLATMILSPSAWAEGDKASGKLKGWHAFYAKELNMTDEQIEQYKQMLAKREAAEAKWKSENKEKYEAAKKAVDEAKASGDKAAYKQAKEAYYAAKKDKDDANKAYEEAFEAMLTPEQKGYKIGLTLYNSVKWTTKKADLSSEQEAKIKEMAIAEGATLKDAKGKELHQAKAAFKEKVISEVLTAEQREALGNKGKGKPEKAMKEKKEKKEKAPKAKKEKKDKE
;
A
#
# COMPACT_ATOMS: atom_id res chain seq x y z
N MET A 1 14.66 23.11 68.87
CA MET A 1 15.05 23.85 67.65
C MET A 1 16.08 22.99 66.94
N GLY A 2 15.94 22.49 65.73
CA GLY A 2 15.01 22.74 64.65
C GLY A 2 15.76 22.35 63.38
N LEU A 3 15.33 21.29 62.70
CA LEU A 3 15.11 21.22 61.26
C LEU A 3 14.83 19.75 60.89
N MET A 4 13.55 19.45 60.68
CA MET A 4 13.13 18.33 59.85
C MET A 4 13.57 18.58 58.41
N LEU A 5 14.30 17.64 57.81
CA LEU A 5 14.44 17.55 56.37
C LEU A 5 13.41 16.56 55.85
N LEU A 6 12.26 17.13 55.47
CA LEU A 6 11.15 16.47 54.80
C LEU A 6 11.58 16.19 53.35
N ALA A 7 11.91 14.94 53.03
CA ALA A 7 12.16 14.52 51.66
C ALA A 7 10.83 14.21 50.96
N THR A 8 10.17 15.25 50.42
CA THR A 8 9.09 15.12 49.45
C THR A 8 9.70 14.82 48.07
N MET A 9 9.89 13.53 47.76
CA MET A 9 10.02 13.11 46.37
C MET A 9 8.63 12.91 45.76
N ILE A 10 8.27 13.89 44.95
CA ILE A 10 7.12 13.89 44.07
C ILE A 10 7.32 12.80 43.00
N LEU A 11 6.26 12.00 42.82
CA LEU A 11 6.11 10.94 41.84
C LEU A 11 6.54 11.36 40.42
N SER A 12 7.47 10.61 39.82
CA SER A 12 7.53 10.51 38.37
C SER A 12 6.56 9.40 37.93
N PRO A 13 5.58 9.67 37.05
CA PRO A 13 4.71 8.65 36.49
C PRO A 13 5.47 7.87 35.42
N SER A 14 6.32 6.94 35.85
CA SER A 14 6.99 5.97 34.97
C SER A 14 6.56 4.53 35.30
N ALA A 15 5.39 4.36 35.90
CA ALA A 15 4.73 3.07 36.11
C ALA A 15 3.80 2.67 34.95
N TRP A 16 4.13 3.07 33.72
CA TRP A 16 3.43 2.68 32.48
C TRP A 16 4.46 2.39 31.37
N ALA A 17 5.26 1.33 31.47
CA ALA A 17 6.00 0.84 30.30
C ALA A 17 6.58 -0.58 30.42
N GLU A 18 6.60 -1.19 31.61
CA GLU A 18 7.40 -2.41 31.84
C GLU A 18 6.62 -3.64 32.28
N GLY A 19 5.30 -3.56 32.46
CA GLY A 19 4.48 -4.70 32.93
C GLY A 19 3.43 -5.25 31.97
N ASP A 20 3.14 -4.58 30.85
CA ASP A 20 1.98 -4.93 29.98
C ASP A 20 2.39 -5.36 28.55
N LYS A 21 3.69 -5.68 28.36
CA LYS A 21 4.26 -6.09 27.05
C LYS A 21 4.10 -7.58 26.74
N ALA A 22 3.49 -8.36 27.63
CA ALA A 22 3.29 -9.80 27.46
C ALA A 22 1.81 -10.24 27.43
N SER A 23 0.84 -9.31 27.48
CA SER A 23 -0.60 -9.61 27.52
C SER A 23 -1.24 -9.79 26.13
N GLY A 24 -0.73 -10.78 25.40
CA GLY A 24 -1.53 -11.86 24.82
C GLY A 24 -2.37 -11.66 23.54
N LYS A 25 -2.66 -10.43 23.05
CA LYS A 25 -3.52 -10.24 21.85
C LYS A 25 -2.86 -9.41 20.75
N LEU A 26 -2.98 -9.88 19.51
CA LEU A 26 -2.63 -9.12 18.31
C LEU A 26 -3.47 -7.83 18.27
N LYS A 27 -2.89 -6.74 17.76
CA LYS A 27 -3.55 -5.42 17.66
C LYS A 27 -3.50 -4.87 16.24
N GLY A 28 -4.41 -3.94 15.95
CA GLY A 28 -4.47 -3.19 14.69
C GLY A 28 -4.46 -4.10 13.47
N TRP A 29 -3.52 -3.83 12.56
CA TRP A 29 -3.39 -4.55 11.30
C TRP A 29 -3.06 -6.04 11.46
N HIS A 30 -2.32 -6.41 12.53
CA HIS A 30 -1.99 -7.80 12.80
C HIS A 30 -3.21 -8.62 13.24
N ALA A 31 -4.08 -8.02 14.07
CA ALA A 31 -5.34 -8.64 14.48
C ALA A 31 -6.29 -8.83 13.28
N PHE A 32 -6.37 -7.81 12.42
CA PHE A 32 -7.14 -7.88 11.18
C PHE A 32 -6.65 -9.03 10.29
N TYR A 33 -5.34 -9.14 10.06
CA TYR A 33 -4.78 -10.21 9.23
C TYR A 33 -5.02 -11.60 9.82
N ALA A 34 -4.83 -11.79 11.12
CA ALA A 34 -5.07 -13.08 11.77
C ALA A 34 -6.52 -13.53 11.63
N LYS A 35 -7.47 -12.60 11.78
CA LYS A 35 -8.89 -12.86 11.55
C LYS A 35 -9.17 -13.20 10.09
N GLU A 36 -8.72 -12.37 9.15
CA GLU A 36 -9.02 -12.56 7.73
C GLU A 36 -8.39 -13.81 7.13
N LEU A 37 -7.23 -14.23 7.65
CA LEU A 37 -6.57 -15.47 7.22
C LEU A 37 -7.07 -16.71 7.98
N ASN A 38 -8.04 -16.54 8.89
CA ASN A 38 -8.54 -17.59 9.77
C ASN A 38 -7.38 -18.37 10.42
N MET A 39 -6.42 -17.64 10.99
CA MET A 39 -5.26 -18.27 11.63
C MET A 39 -5.70 -19.12 12.82
N THR A 40 -5.09 -20.29 12.98
CA THR A 40 -5.27 -21.12 14.17
C THR A 40 -4.67 -20.46 15.41
N ASP A 41 -5.06 -20.87 16.61
CA ASP A 41 -4.48 -20.35 17.85
C ASP A 41 -2.95 -20.58 17.90
N GLU A 42 -2.49 -21.69 17.36
CA GLU A 42 -1.06 -22.02 17.22
C GLU A 42 -0.35 -21.05 16.26
N GLN A 43 -0.94 -20.76 15.10
CA GLN A 43 -0.41 -19.76 14.16
C GLN A 43 -0.42 -18.36 14.78
N ILE A 44 -1.47 -18.00 15.53
CA ILE A 44 -1.58 -16.72 16.23
C ILE A 44 -0.46 -16.58 17.27
N GLU A 45 -0.14 -17.65 18.01
CA GLU A 45 0.92 -17.62 19.01
C GLU A 45 2.32 -17.53 18.36
N GLN A 46 2.58 -18.30 17.30
CA GLN A 46 3.79 -18.16 16.49
C GLN A 46 3.91 -16.73 15.94
N TYR A 47 2.80 -16.14 15.48
CA TYR A 47 2.77 -14.79 14.95
C TYR A 47 3.14 -13.73 16.01
N LYS A 48 2.62 -13.86 17.24
CA LYS A 48 3.02 -12.97 18.35
C LYS A 48 4.51 -13.08 18.66
N GLN A 49 5.07 -14.29 18.68
CA GLN A 49 6.49 -14.48 18.94
C GLN A 49 7.37 -13.85 17.85
N MET A 50 6.95 -13.95 16.58
CA MET A 50 7.64 -13.29 15.46
C MET A 50 7.59 -11.76 15.59
N LEU A 51 6.44 -11.21 15.98
CA LEU A 51 6.30 -9.76 16.20
C LEU A 51 7.15 -9.28 17.38
N ALA A 52 7.15 -9.99 18.50
CA ALA A 52 7.97 -9.65 19.66
C ALA A 52 9.48 -9.61 19.32
N LYS A 53 9.97 -10.59 18.54
CA LYS A 53 11.36 -10.61 18.05
C LYS A 53 11.67 -9.41 17.15
N ARG A 54 10.76 -9.10 16.22
CA ARG A 54 10.90 -7.94 15.32
C ARG A 54 10.89 -6.62 16.09
N GLU A 55 9.99 -6.45 17.04
CA GLU A 55 9.89 -5.24 17.88
C GLU A 55 11.13 -5.05 18.75
N ALA A 56 11.68 -6.13 19.32
CA ALA A 56 12.94 -6.08 20.06
C ALA A 56 14.12 -5.67 19.16
N ALA A 57 14.19 -6.22 17.95
CA ALA A 57 15.21 -5.84 16.96
C ALA A 57 15.06 -4.38 16.51
N GLU A 58 13.84 -3.89 16.28
CA GLU A 58 13.59 -2.50 15.93
C GLU A 58 13.92 -1.55 17.10
N ALA A 59 13.60 -1.93 18.34
CA ALA A 59 13.96 -1.15 19.53
C ALA A 59 15.49 -1.04 19.67
N LYS A 60 16.21 -2.15 19.53
CA LYS A 60 17.68 -2.17 19.55
C LYS A 60 18.28 -1.32 18.42
N TRP A 61 17.78 -1.49 17.20
CA TRP A 61 18.21 -0.69 16.06
C TRP A 61 18.00 0.80 16.32
N LYS A 62 16.83 1.18 16.87
CA LYS A 62 16.50 2.57 17.17
C LYS A 62 17.43 3.16 18.25
N SER A 63 17.82 2.41 19.28
CA SER A 63 18.78 2.89 20.28
C SER A 63 20.19 3.08 19.71
N GLU A 64 20.61 2.26 18.75
CA GLU A 64 21.99 2.25 18.26
C GLU A 64 22.21 3.09 16.98
N ASN A 65 21.17 3.25 16.15
CA ASN A 65 21.32 3.75 14.78
C ASN A 65 20.37 4.89 14.39
N LYS A 66 19.42 5.32 15.24
CA LYS A 66 18.42 6.33 14.85
C LYS A 66 19.04 7.64 14.38
N GLU A 67 20.01 8.19 15.11
CA GLU A 67 20.65 9.46 14.74
C GLU A 67 21.46 9.33 13.46
N LYS A 68 22.21 8.23 13.31
CA LYS A 68 22.95 7.91 12.07
C LYS A 68 22.01 7.79 10.86
N TYR A 69 20.85 7.15 11.06
CA TYR A 69 19.83 7.00 10.04
C TYR A 69 19.25 8.35 9.59
N GLU A 70 18.85 9.22 10.54
CA GLU A 70 18.30 10.54 10.20
C GLU A 70 19.36 11.45 9.56
N ALA A 71 20.61 11.41 10.03
CA ALA A 71 21.72 12.14 9.42
C ALA A 71 21.99 11.66 7.99
N ALA A 72 22.06 10.34 7.76
CA ALA A 72 22.25 9.77 6.43
C ALA A 72 21.07 10.08 5.50
N LYS A 73 19.83 10.04 6.01
CA LYS A 73 18.64 10.43 5.25
C LYS A 73 18.70 11.90 4.81
N LYS A 74 19.07 12.81 5.71
CA LYS A 74 19.24 14.23 5.39
C LYS A 74 20.34 14.43 4.32
N ALA A 75 21.47 13.74 4.45
CA ALA A 75 22.55 13.79 3.47
C ALA A 75 22.11 13.28 2.08
N VAL A 76 21.27 12.24 2.02
CA VAL A 76 20.69 11.76 0.75
C VAL A 76 19.81 12.82 0.10
N ASP A 77 18.97 13.48 0.89
CA ASP A 77 18.06 14.53 0.39
C ASP A 77 18.84 15.77 -0.09
N GLU A 78 19.85 16.21 0.65
CA GLU A 78 20.73 17.33 0.28
C GLU A 78 21.54 17.03 -0.99
N ALA A 79 22.17 15.85 -1.06
CA ALA A 79 22.94 15.46 -2.25
C ALA A 79 22.06 15.24 -3.48
N LYS A 80 20.80 14.80 -3.30
CA LYS A 80 19.82 14.71 -4.38
C LYS A 80 19.43 16.11 -4.88
N ALA A 81 19.24 17.07 -3.97
CA ALA A 81 18.87 18.44 -4.31
C ALA A 81 20.01 19.19 -5.01
N SER A 82 21.27 18.93 -4.65
CA SER A 82 22.44 19.54 -5.27
C SER A 82 22.78 18.97 -6.65
N GLY A 83 22.23 17.81 -7.02
CA GLY A 83 22.56 17.12 -8.26
C GLY A 83 23.93 16.43 -8.25
N ASP A 84 24.62 16.40 -7.10
CA ASP A 84 25.91 15.75 -6.95
C ASP A 84 25.72 14.22 -6.86
N LYS A 85 26.00 13.54 -7.99
CA LYS A 85 25.87 12.09 -8.10
C LYS A 85 26.83 11.34 -7.18
N ALA A 86 28.02 11.87 -6.90
CA ALA A 86 29.02 11.22 -6.07
C ALA A 86 28.62 11.31 -4.59
N ALA A 87 28.27 12.52 -4.13
CA ALA A 87 27.74 12.73 -2.78
C ALA A 87 26.44 11.93 -2.56
N TYR A 88 25.58 11.86 -3.57
CA TYR A 88 24.33 11.09 -3.49
C TYR A 88 24.60 9.59 -3.33
N LYS A 89 25.55 9.02 -4.09
CA LYS A 89 25.93 7.61 -3.95
C LYS A 89 26.48 7.31 -2.56
N GLN A 90 27.39 8.13 -2.06
CA GLN A 90 27.99 7.95 -0.72
C GLN A 90 26.95 8.07 0.39
N ALA A 91 26.09 9.10 0.35
CA ALA A 91 25.02 9.28 1.33
C ALA A 91 24.03 8.10 1.29
N LYS A 92 23.74 7.57 0.10
CA LYS A 92 22.87 6.40 -0.09
C LYS A 92 23.48 5.14 0.53
N GLU A 93 24.77 4.89 0.35
CA GLU A 93 25.48 3.77 1.01
C GLU A 93 25.41 3.88 2.53
N ALA A 94 25.67 5.06 3.10
CA ALA A 94 25.54 5.31 4.54
C ALA A 94 24.09 5.09 5.04
N TYR A 95 23.10 5.52 4.25
CA TYR A 95 21.68 5.33 4.56
C TYR A 95 21.28 3.85 4.60
N TYR A 96 21.73 3.04 3.63
CA TYR A 96 21.45 1.59 3.63
C TYR A 96 22.21 0.86 4.73
N ALA A 97 23.47 1.25 5.00
CA ALA A 97 24.22 0.70 6.12
C ALA A 97 23.52 0.98 7.45
N ALA A 98 23.05 2.21 7.67
CA ALA A 98 22.40 2.62 8.90
C ALA A 98 21.05 1.91 9.16
N LYS A 99 20.38 1.37 8.14
CA LYS A 99 19.11 0.63 8.29
C LYS A 99 19.22 -0.87 8.05
N LYS A 100 20.43 -1.40 7.80
CA LYS A 100 20.64 -2.80 7.43
C LYS A 100 20.03 -3.78 8.44
N ASP A 101 20.35 -3.62 9.72
CA ASP A 101 19.86 -4.57 10.75
C ASP A 101 18.34 -4.53 10.89
N LYS A 102 17.73 -3.35 10.71
CA LYS A 102 16.27 -3.20 10.67
C LYS A 102 15.67 -3.90 9.47
N ASP A 103 16.27 -3.73 8.29
CA ASP A 103 15.81 -4.39 7.06
C ASP A 103 15.97 -5.92 7.16
N ASP A 104 17.08 -6.41 7.72
CA ASP A 104 17.31 -7.84 7.94
C ASP A 104 16.30 -8.43 8.92
N ALA A 105 15.98 -7.73 10.02
CA ALA A 105 14.95 -8.15 10.97
C ALA A 105 13.55 -8.18 10.33
N ASN A 106 13.22 -7.19 9.49
CA ASN A 106 11.96 -7.18 8.74
C ASN A 106 11.90 -8.34 7.74
N LYS A 107 12.99 -8.60 7.01
CA LYS A 107 13.07 -9.71 6.05
C LYS A 107 12.90 -11.07 6.75
N ALA A 108 13.60 -11.29 7.85
CA ALA A 108 13.48 -12.52 8.63
C ALA A 108 12.04 -12.72 9.16
N TYR A 109 11.39 -11.64 9.60
CA TYR A 109 9.97 -11.68 9.98
C TYR A 109 9.07 -12.04 8.79
N GLU A 110 9.27 -11.42 7.62
CA GLU A 110 8.46 -11.71 6.43
C GLU A 110 8.61 -13.16 5.97
N GLU A 111 9.85 -13.68 5.96
CA GLU A 111 10.13 -15.08 5.60
C GLU A 111 9.49 -16.06 6.58
N ALA A 112 9.61 -15.81 7.89
CA ALA A 112 9.00 -16.65 8.91
C ALA A 112 7.46 -16.59 8.87
N PHE A 113 6.90 -15.40 8.65
CA PHE A 113 5.46 -15.22 8.51
C PHE A 113 4.92 -15.95 7.30
N GLU A 114 5.58 -15.85 6.14
CA GLU A 114 5.21 -16.61 4.93
C GLU A 114 5.35 -18.12 5.14
N ALA A 115 6.37 -18.58 5.84
CA ALA A 115 6.58 -20.01 6.08
C ALA A 115 5.47 -20.63 6.95
N MET A 116 4.88 -19.85 7.87
CA MET A 116 3.80 -20.27 8.76
C MET A 116 2.44 -20.46 8.04
N LEU A 117 2.22 -19.78 6.92
CA LEU A 117 0.94 -19.78 6.21
C LEU A 117 0.77 -20.99 5.29
N THR A 118 -0.45 -21.52 5.25
CA THR A 118 -0.84 -22.52 4.23
C THR A 118 -0.85 -21.89 2.82
N PRO A 119 -0.78 -22.70 1.74
CA PRO A 119 -0.91 -22.18 0.38
C PRO A 119 -2.19 -21.36 0.15
N GLU A 120 -3.30 -21.77 0.75
CA GLU A 120 -4.59 -21.05 0.68
C GLU A 120 -4.52 -19.69 1.39
N GLN A 121 -3.95 -19.66 2.60
CA GLN A 121 -3.73 -18.42 3.35
C GLN A 121 -2.77 -17.48 2.62
N LYS A 122 -1.73 -18.00 1.95
CA LYS A 122 -0.84 -17.19 1.10
C LYS A 122 -1.58 -16.53 -0.05
N GLY A 123 -2.40 -17.30 -0.77
CA GLY A 123 -3.25 -16.77 -1.83
C GLY A 123 -4.21 -15.69 -1.31
N TYR A 124 -4.87 -15.95 -0.18
CA TYR A 124 -5.77 -14.98 0.45
C TYR A 124 -5.03 -13.71 0.89
N LYS A 125 -3.83 -13.83 1.46
CA LYS A 125 -2.96 -12.69 1.83
C LYS A 125 -2.59 -11.84 0.62
N ILE A 126 -2.30 -12.47 -0.51
CA ILE A 126 -2.04 -11.75 -1.78
C ILE A 126 -3.31 -11.05 -2.25
N GLY A 127 -4.46 -11.70 -2.16
CA GLY A 127 -5.75 -11.08 -2.48
C GLY A 127 -6.05 -9.85 -1.63
N LEU A 128 -5.85 -9.92 -0.30
CA LEU A 128 -5.94 -8.75 0.58
C LEU A 128 -4.95 -7.65 0.16
N THR A 129 -3.75 -8.03 -0.27
CA THR A 129 -2.74 -7.08 -0.75
C THR A 129 -3.19 -6.36 -2.02
N LEU A 130 -3.83 -7.08 -2.96
CA LEU A 130 -4.44 -6.52 -4.17
C LEU A 130 -5.60 -5.59 -3.81
N TYR A 131 -6.52 -6.04 -2.94
CA TYR A 131 -7.66 -5.25 -2.47
C TYR A 131 -7.22 -3.91 -1.85
N ASN A 132 -6.28 -3.95 -0.91
CA ASN A 132 -5.78 -2.74 -0.25
C ASN A 132 -5.09 -1.79 -1.24
N SER A 133 -4.35 -2.33 -2.22
CA SER A 133 -3.70 -1.49 -3.24
C SER A 133 -4.71 -0.68 -4.06
N VAL A 134 -5.86 -1.28 -4.35
CA VAL A 134 -6.95 -0.62 -5.07
C VAL A 134 -7.68 0.37 -4.17
N LYS A 135 -8.00 -0.01 -2.93
CA LYS A 135 -8.70 0.87 -1.96
C LYS A 135 -8.04 2.24 -1.80
N TRP A 136 -6.70 2.28 -1.78
CA TRP A 136 -5.97 3.54 -1.76
C TRP A 136 -6.18 4.38 -3.02
N THR A 137 -6.19 3.75 -4.19
CA THR A 137 -6.36 4.44 -5.47
C THR A 137 -7.80 4.84 -5.77
N THR A 138 -8.79 4.12 -5.23
CA THR A 138 -10.22 4.39 -5.42
C THR A 138 -10.82 5.22 -4.29
N LYS A 139 -10.02 5.67 -3.32
CA LYS A 139 -10.49 6.45 -2.14
C LYS A 139 -11.34 7.68 -2.51
N LYS A 140 -11.11 8.28 -3.69
CA LYS A 140 -11.86 9.46 -4.18
C LYS A 140 -13.11 9.12 -5.02
N ALA A 141 -13.33 7.84 -5.33
CA ALA A 141 -14.42 7.39 -6.20
C ALA A 141 -15.71 7.05 -5.44
N ASP A 142 -15.76 7.24 -4.12
CA ASP A 142 -16.92 6.97 -3.27
C ASP A 142 -17.61 5.62 -3.60
N LEU A 143 -16.92 4.53 -3.30
CA LEU A 143 -17.39 3.18 -3.62
C LEU A 143 -18.54 2.78 -2.70
N SER A 144 -19.60 2.21 -3.27
CA SER A 144 -20.64 1.56 -2.48
C SER A 144 -20.13 0.31 -1.77
N SER A 145 -20.80 -0.11 -0.69
CA SER A 145 -20.48 -1.35 0.03
C SER A 145 -20.49 -2.58 -0.88
N GLU A 146 -21.39 -2.63 -1.86
CA GLU A 146 -21.47 -3.70 -2.85
C GLU A 146 -20.26 -3.71 -3.79
N GLN A 147 -19.80 -2.54 -4.23
CA GLN A 147 -18.57 -2.42 -5.02
C GLN A 147 -17.34 -2.82 -4.21
N GLU A 148 -17.24 -2.40 -2.94
CA GLU A 148 -16.14 -2.80 -2.06
C GLU A 148 -16.10 -4.33 -1.86
N ALA A 149 -17.26 -4.95 -1.60
CA ALA A 149 -17.39 -6.40 -1.47
C ALA A 149 -16.97 -7.12 -2.75
N LYS A 150 -17.48 -6.68 -3.91
CA LYS A 150 -17.12 -7.24 -5.22
C LYS A 150 -15.62 -7.14 -5.50
N ILE A 151 -15.00 -5.99 -5.21
CA ILE A 151 -13.54 -5.81 -5.39
C ILE A 151 -12.78 -6.75 -4.46
N LYS A 152 -13.22 -6.91 -3.21
CA LYS A 152 -12.58 -7.85 -2.27
C LYS A 152 -12.67 -9.29 -2.79
N GLU A 153 -13.84 -9.74 -3.23
CA GLU A 153 -14.03 -11.10 -3.80
C GLU A 153 -13.14 -11.33 -5.02
N MET A 154 -13.14 -10.39 -5.97
CA MET A 154 -12.27 -10.45 -7.15
C MET A 154 -10.80 -10.52 -6.75
N ALA A 155 -10.38 -9.73 -5.75
CA ALA A 155 -9.02 -9.70 -5.28
C ALA A 155 -8.61 -11.03 -4.63
N ILE A 156 -9.47 -11.63 -3.80
CA ILE A 156 -9.21 -12.94 -3.18
C ILE A 156 -9.11 -14.05 -4.24
N ALA A 157 -9.99 -14.07 -5.24
CA ALA A 157 -9.94 -15.03 -6.33
C ALA A 157 -8.63 -14.91 -7.15
N GLU A 158 -8.23 -13.68 -7.50
CA GLU A 158 -6.96 -13.41 -8.19
C GLU A 158 -5.76 -13.75 -7.31
N GLY A 159 -5.83 -13.49 -6.00
CA GLY A 159 -4.79 -13.83 -5.05
C GLY A 159 -4.52 -15.33 -4.95
N ALA A 160 -5.58 -16.15 -5.04
CA ALA A 160 -5.46 -17.61 -5.00
C ALA A 160 -4.63 -18.17 -6.18
N THR A 161 -4.65 -17.53 -7.35
CA THR A 161 -3.85 -17.93 -8.51
C THR A 161 -2.40 -17.44 -8.43
N LEU A 162 -2.12 -16.49 -7.54
CA LEU A 162 -0.83 -15.79 -7.41
C LEU A 162 -0.09 -16.14 -6.11
N LYS A 163 -0.42 -17.23 -5.42
CA LYS A 163 0.09 -17.57 -4.07
C LYS A 163 1.61 -17.49 -3.86
N ASP A 164 2.42 -17.61 -4.91
CA ASP A 164 3.88 -17.55 -4.87
C ASP A 164 4.47 -16.25 -5.47
N ALA A 165 3.62 -15.34 -5.96
CA ALA A 165 4.01 -14.13 -6.66
C ALA A 165 4.75 -13.15 -5.73
N LYS A 166 5.95 -12.73 -6.14
CA LYS A 166 6.81 -11.80 -5.39
C LYS A 166 7.45 -10.76 -6.31
N GLY A 167 7.97 -9.69 -5.71
CA GLY A 167 8.74 -8.67 -6.42
C GLY A 167 8.01 -8.08 -7.63
N LYS A 168 8.61 -8.22 -8.82
CA LYS A 168 8.10 -7.65 -10.07
C LYS A 168 6.75 -8.25 -10.48
N GLU A 169 6.54 -9.54 -10.27
CA GLU A 169 5.30 -10.23 -10.64
C GLU A 169 4.12 -9.69 -9.81
N LEU A 170 4.28 -9.64 -8.48
CA LEU A 170 3.25 -9.06 -7.60
C LEU A 170 2.99 -7.58 -7.92
N HIS A 171 4.02 -6.83 -8.32
CA HIS A 171 3.86 -5.45 -8.76
C HIS A 171 3.01 -5.33 -10.03
N GLN A 172 3.28 -6.18 -11.03
CA GLN A 172 2.48 -6.24 -12.27
C GLN A 172 1.05 -6.68 -11.99
N ALA A 173 0.85 -7.68 -11.12
CA ALA A 173 -0.48 -8.12 -10.69
C ALA A 173 -1.28 -6.99 -10.03
N LYS A 174 -0.66 -6.19 -9.16
CA LYS A 174 -1.31 -5.00 -8.56
C LYS A 174 -1.77 -3.99 -9.63
N ALA A 175 -0.91 -3.72 -10.61
CA ALA A 175 -1.24 -2.79 -11.70
C ALA A 175 -2.40 -3.32 -12.56
N ALA A 176 -2.32 -4.59 -12.99
CA ALA A 176 -3.36 -5.24 -13.78
C ALA A 176 -4.69 -5.31 -13.03
N PHE A 177 -4.66 -5.70 -11.75
CA PHE A 177 -5.87 -5.78 -10.91
C PHE A 177 -6.52 -4.41 -10.73
N LYS A 178 -5.72 -3.34 -10.57
CA LYS A 178 -6.23 -1.97 -10.53
C LYS A 178 -6.96 -1.59 -11.82
N GLU A 179 -6.36 -1.86 -12.98
CA GLU A 179 -7.00 -1.59 -14.27
C GLU A 179 -8.30 -2.38 -14.44
N LYS A 180 -8.30 -3.65 -14.04
CA LYS A 180 -9.48 -4.52 -14.02
C LYS A 180 -10.61 -3.91 -13.22
N VAL A 181 -10.36 -3.51 -11.96
CA VAL A 181 -11.37 -2.88 -11.09
C VAL A 181 -11.92 -1.59 -11.71
N ILE A 182 -11.05 -0.72 -12.20
CA ILE A 182 -11.46 0.54 -12.85
C ILE A 182 -12.38 0.25 -14.05
N SER A 183 -12.11 -0.79 -14.83
CA SER A 183 -12.88 -1.11 -16.03
C SER A 183 -14.19 -1.87 -15.77
N GLU A 184 -14.21 -2.77 -14.79
CA GLU A 184 -15.31 -3.73 -14.57
C GLU A 184 -16.23 -3.38 -13.39
N VAL A 185 -15.78 -2.54 -12.44
CA VAL A 185 -16.53 -2.25 -11.21
C VAL A 185 -16.94 -0.78 -11.12
N LEU A 186 -16.06 0.15 -11.51
CA LEU A 186 -16.33 1.59 -11.36
C LEU A 186 -17.24 2.11 -12.48
N THR A 187 -18.16 3.01 -12.11
CA THR A 187 -19.00 3.74 -13.09
C THR A 187 -18.17 4.74 -13.90
N ALA A 188 -18.77 5.32 -14.94
CA ALA A 188 -18.13 6.37 -15.71
C ALA A 188 -17.79 7.60 -14.85
N GLU A 189 -18.73 8.07 -14.00
CA GLU A 189 -18.47 9.22 -13.12
C GLU A 189 -17.34 8.93 -12.12
N GLN A 190 -17.33 7.71 -11.56
CA GLN A 190 -16.28 7.29 -10.63
C GLN A 190 -14.90 7.24 -11.29
N ARG A 191 -14.81 6.85 -12.57
CA ARG A 191 -13.54 6.87 -13.33
C ARG A 191 -13.08 8.31 -13.58
N GLU A 192 -14.00 9.21 -13.89
CA GLU A 192 -13.71 10.63 -14.08
C GLU A 192 -13.21 11.28 -12.79
N ALA A 193 -13.81 10.94 -11.64
CA ALA A 193 -13.39 11.41 -10.31
C ALA A 193 -11.95 10.98 -9.96
N LEU A 194 -11.47 9.86 -10.52
CA LEU A 194 -10.09 9.40 -10.38
C LEU A 194 -9.10 10.07 -11.35
N GLY A 195 -9.56 11.01 -12.19
CA GLY A 195 -8.76 11.64 -13.23
C GLY A 195 -8.41 10.68 -14.38
N ASN A 196 -9.07 9.52 -14.45
CA ASN A 196 -8.78 8.50 -15.44
C ASN A 196 -9.65 8.72 -16.68
N LYS A 197 -9.36 9.80 -17.45
CA LYS A 197 -10.01 10.04 -18.75
C LYS A 197 -9.68 8.85 -19.66
N GLY A 198 -10.73 8.11 -20.03
CA GLY A 198 -10.66 6.73 -20.47
C GLY A 198 -9.66 6.39 -21.59
N LYS A 199 -8.92 5.30 -21.37
CA LYS A 199 -8.54 4.36 -22.45
C LYS A 199 -9.70 3.39 -22.79
N GLY A 200 -10.92 3.71 -22.37
CA GLY A 200 -12.14 3.01 -22.78
C GLY A 200 -12.69 3.66 -24.04
N LYS A 201 -12.47 3.01 -25.18
CA LYS A 201 -13.05 3.37 -26.49
C LYS A 201 -14.60 3.39 -26.35
N PRO A 202 -15.29 4.52 -26.60
CA PRO A 202 -16.76 4.53 -26.58
C PRO A 202 -17.26 4.04 -27.93
N GLU A 203 -17.37 2.72 -28.09
CA GLU A 203 -18.00 2.09 -29.24
C GLU A 203 -19.52 2.03 -29.03
N LYS A 204 -20.19 3.19 -28.96
CA LYS A 204 -21.66 3.34 -29.10
C LYS A 204 -22.08 4.82 -29.08
N ALA A 205 -21.61 5.61 -30.05
CA ALA A 205 -22.22 6.93 -30.32
C ALA A 205 -22.07 7.41 -31.78
N MET A 206 -21.50 6.60 -32.69
CA MET A 206 -21.17 7.06 -34.05
C MET A 206 -22.09 6.53 -35.17
N LYS A 207 -23.18 5.81 -34.84
CA LYS A 207 -24.14 5.33 -35.85
C LYS A 207 -25.37 6.20 -36.09
N GLU A 208 -25.77 7.09 -35.16
CA GLU A 208 -26.99 7.90 -35.37
C GLU A 208 -26.78 9.26 -36.06
N LYS A 209 -25.53 9.71 -36.23
CA LYS A 209 -25.25 11.00 -36.92
C LYS A 209 -24.91 10.87 -38.41
N LYS A 210 -24.79 9.65 -38.96
CA LYS A 210 -24.45 9.45 -40.38
C LYS A 210 -25.66 9.31 -41.31
N GLU A 211 -26.87 9.02 -40.81
CA GLU A 211 -28.07 8.90 -41.66
C GLU A 211 -28.83 10.21 -41.92
N LYS A 212 -28.54 11.30 -41.18
CA LYS A 212 -29.25 12.58 -41.37
C LYS A 212 -28.58 13.59 -42.32
N LYS A 213 -27.44 13.27 -42.93
CA LYS A 213 -26.72 14.19 -43.85
C LYS A 213 -26.71 13.77 -45.33
N GLU A 214 -27.43 12.71 -45.69
CA GLU A 214 -27.49 12.19 -47.07
C GLU A 214 -28.84 12.44 -47.77
N LYS A 215 -29.61 13.44 -47.34
CA LYS A 215 -30.78 13.94 -48.09
C LYS A 215 -30.85 15.46 -48.07
N ALA A 216 -30.00 16.10 -48.86
CA ALA A 216 -30.24 17.46 -49.34
C ALA A 216 -29.79 17.53 -50.82
N PRO A 217 -30.71 17.74 -51.77
CA PRO A 217 -30.38 17.69 -53.19
C PRO A 217 -29.61 18.95 -53.63
N LYS A 218 -28.63 18.73 -54.50
CA LYS A 218 -27.85 19.74 -55.21
C LYS A 218 -28.76 20.58 -56.11
N ALA A 219 -28.78 21.90 -55.91
CA ALA A 219 -29.20 22.84 -56.93
C ALA A 219 -27.96 23.46 -57.61
N LYS A 220 -27.80 23.15 -58.91
CA LYS A 220 -26.95 23.83 -59.87
C LYS A 220 -27.45 25.26 -60.12
N LYS A 221 -26.52 26.21 -60.33
CA LYS A 221 -26.48 27.18 -61.46
C LYS A 221 -25.23 28.05 -61.28
N GLU A 222 -24.20 27.86 -62.11
CA GLU A 222 -23.98 28.51 -63.42
C GLU A 222 -23.38 29.92 -63.33
N LYS A 223 -22.09 29.96 -63.71
CA LYS A 223 -21.36 30.98 -64.49
C LYS A 223 -21.97 32.38 -64.59
N LYS A 224 -21.14 33.38 -64.31
CA LYS A 224 -20.71 34.31 -65.38
C LYS A 224 -19.39 35.01 -65.04
N ASP A 225 -18.49 34.93 -66.01
CA ASP A 225 -17.28 35.74 -66.17
C ASP A 225 -17.61 37.25 -66.16
N LYS A 226 -16.67 38.08 -65.68
CA LYS A 226 -15.91 39.01 -66.52
C LYS A 226 -15.04 39.97 -65.70
N GLU A 227 -13.80 40.07 -66.17
CA GLU A 227 -12.81 41.17 -66.14
C GLU A 227 -12.38 41.75 -64.79
#